data_AF-A0A1N6EJ06-F1
#
_entry.id   AF-A0A1N6EJ06-F1
#
_cell.length_a   1.000
_cell.length_b   1.000
_cell.length_c   1.000
_cell.angle_alpha   90.00
_cell.angle_beta   90.00
_cell.angle_gamma   90.00
#
_symmetry.space_group_name_H-M   'P 1'
#
loop_
_entity.id
_entity.type
_entity.pdbx_description
1 polymer ?
#
loop_
_entity_poly.entity_id
_entity_poly.type
_entity_poly.pdbx_seq_one_letter_code
_entity_poly.pdbx_strand_id
1 'polypeptide(L)'
;MATRDVIEKKINEISDGGNNSAAEMRGVLTDLLDYTENTDTNGQLPLFEFWEETPVKDDKNNGSLWYSFRGIEKAYANLTFRLLINESNATNFIFRLDDKIMEVLSTFFQQPMSEIQQAMSFVVSLTDTTGKRIPRIWVLFIQMEKDRLILILKKDGTTNDRTQQGDEIFTSIQFHCPPFNFDFDKK
;
A
#
# COMPACT_ATOMS: atom_id res chain seq x y z
N MET A 1 -4.36 -16.03 -33.20
CA MET A 1 -4.01 -14.80 -32.46
C MET A 1 -3.52 -13.79 -33.48
N ALA A 2 -4.05 -12.57 -33.48
CA ALA A 2 -3.65 -11.53 -34.42
C ALA A 2 -2.33 -10.89 -33.96
N THR A 3 -1.32 -10.88 -34.81
CA THR A 3 -0.04 -10.18 -34.57
C THR A 3 -0.15 -8.73 -35.00
N ARG A 4 0.76 -7.85 -34.54
CA ARG A 4 0.83 -6.45 -34.97
C ARG A 4 0.74 -6.25 -36.47
N ASP A 5 1.51 -7.03 -37.22
CA ASP A 5 1.54 -6.98 -38.68
C ASP A 5 0.17 -7.33 -39.31
N VAL A 6 -0.60 -8.23 -38.69
CA VAL A 6 -1.94 -8.60 -39.15
C VAL A 6 -2.93 -7.47 -38.90
N ILE A 7 -2.83 -6.78 -37.75
CA ILE A 7 -3.71 -5.66 -37.41
C ILE A 7 -3.38 -4.42 -38.23
N GLU A 8 -2.10 -4.07 -38.36
CA GLU A 8 -1.66 -2.93 -39.18
C GLU A 8 -2.07 -3.14 -40.65
N LYS A 9 -1.95 -4.37 -41.16
CA LYS A 9 -2.44 -4.71 -42.50
C LYS A 9 -3.95 -4.55 -42.62
N LYS A 10 -4.74 -5.05 -41.67
CA LYS A 10 -6.21 -4.92 -41.69
C LYS A 10 -6.68 -3.47 -41.55
N ILE A 11 -6.00 -2.66 -40.73
CA ILE A 11 -6.27 -1.21 -40.61
C ILE A 11 -6.00 -0.51 -41.95
N ASN A 12 -4.91 -0.86 -42.63
CA ASN A 12 -4.59 -0.31 -43.94
C ASN A 12 -5.60 -0.75 -45.02
N GLU A 13 -6.12 -1.98 -44.93
CA GLU A 13 -7.16 -2.49 -45.83
C GLU A 13 -8.50 -1.75 -45.69
N ILE A 14 -8.84 -1.28 -44.48
CA ILE A 14 -10.03 -0.44 -44.22
C ILE A 14 -9.75 1.07 -44.33
N SER A 15 -8.56 1.48 -44.74
CA SER A 15 -8.20 2.90 -44.93
C SER A 15 -8.55 3.37 -46.36
N ASP A 16 -9.66 2.89 -46.92
CA ASP A 16 -10.01 3.00 -48.33
C ASP A 16 -10.81 4.27 -48.70
N GLY A 17 -10.75 5.32 -47.87
CA GLY A 17 -11.48 6.57 -48.11
C GLY A 17 -12.93 6.56 -47.61
N GLY A 18 -13.32 5.57 -46.80
CA GLY A 18 -14.55 5.60 -45.99
C GLY A 18 -15.69 4.74 -46.52
N ASN A 19 -15.40 3.74 -47.35
CA ASN A 19 -16.41 2.82 -47.89
C ASN A 19 -16.44 1.47 -47.15
N ASN A 20 -16.03 1.48 -45.87
CA ASN A 20 -15.99 0.30 -45.04
C ASN A 20 -17.39 -0.14 -44.61
N SER A 21 -17.67 -1.43 -44.74
CA SER A 21 -18.85 -2.04 -44.15
C SER A 21 -18.75 -2.10 -42.62
N ALA A 22 -19.91 -2.10 -41.96
CA ALA A 22 -19.97 -2.30 -40.52
C ALA A 22 -19.39 -3.66 -40.07
N ALA A 23 -19.37 -4.65 -40.97
CA ALA A 23 -18.77 -5.96 -40.71
C ALA A 23 -17.24 -5.89 -40.67
N GLU A 24 -16.61 -5.14 -41.58
CA GLU A 24 -15.16 -4.91 -41.62
C GLU A 24 -14.68 -4.12 -40.39
N MET A 25 -15.40 -3.05 -40.04
CA MET A 25 -15.11 -2.27 -38.83
C MET A 25 -15.23 -3.12 -37.56
N ARG A 26 -16.26 -3.99 -37.47
CA ARG A 26 -16.42 -4.90 -36.32
C ARG A 26 -15.31 -5.95 -36.28
N GLY A 27 -14.85 -6.45 -37.43
CA GLY A 27 -13.72 -7.38 -37.52
C GLY A 27 -12.44 -6.76 -36.97
N VAL A 28 -12.09 -5.55 -37.42
CA VAL A 28 -10.89 -4.85 -36.93
C VAL A 28 -10.99 -4.51 -35.45
N LEU A 29 -12.16 -4.07 -34.96
CA LEU A 29 -12.38 -3.81 -33.53
C LEU A 29 -12.27 -5.08 -32.68
N THR A 30 -12.75 -6.22 -33.17
CA THR A 30 -12.63 -7.51 -32.48
C THR A 30 -11.17 -7.94 -32.41
N ASP A 31 -10.43 -7.83 -33.52
CA ASP A 31 -9.01 -8.16 -33.55
C ASP A 31 -8.16 -7.21 -32.69
N LEU A 32 -8.54 -5.93 -32.57
CA LEU A 32 -7.91 -4.96 -31.66
C LEU A 32 -8.20 -5.27 -30.19
N LEU A 33 -9.40 -5.76 -29.87
CA LEU A 33 -9.74 -6.23 -28.52
C LEU A 33 -9.00 -7.54 -28.18
N ASP A 34 -8.82 -8.40 -29.18
CA ASP A 34 -8.06 -9.65 -29.09
C ASP A 34 -6.55 -9.44 -29.31
N TYR A 35 -6.09 -8.18 -29.45
CA TYR A 35 -4.69 -7.84 -29.65
C TYR A 35 -3.91 -7.99 -28.35
N THR A 36 -3.31 -9.16 -28.19
CA THR A 36 -2.60 -9.53 -26.97
C THR A 36 -1.17 -9.02 -26.90
N GLU A 37 -0.65 -8.30 -27.90
CA GLU A 37 0.71 -7.74 -27.84
C GLU A 37 0.84 -6.61 -26.81
N ASN A 38 -0.29 -5.97 -26.45
CA ASN A 38 -0.41 -5.05 -25.31
C ASN A 38 -0.89 -5.76 -24.03
N THR A 39 -1.39 -6.99 -24.11
CA THR A 39 -1.53 -7.82 -22.91
C THR A 39 -0.18 -8.44 -22.67
N ASP A 40 0.67 -7.70 -21.96
CA ASP A 40 1.92 -8.20 -21.42
C ASP A 40 1.65 -9.50 -20.65
N THR A 41 1.74 -10.61 -21.37
CA THR A 41 1.41 -11.96 -20.88
C THR A 41 2.65 -12.63 -20.33
N ASN A 42 3.77 -11.90 -20.20
CA ASN A 42 5.00 -12.33 -19.55
C ASN A 42 5.56 -11.30 -18.55
N GLY A 43 5.12 -10.05 -18.54
CA GLY A 43 5.36 -9.09 -17.46
C GLY A 43 4.23 -9.12 -16.44
N GLN A 44 4.01 -10.25 -15.75
CA GLN A 44 3.26 -10.17 -14.50
C GLN A 44 3.99 -9.16 -13.61
N LEU A 45 3.36 -8.00 -13.38
CA LEU A 45 3.82 -7.09 -12.35
C LEU A 45 4.02 -7.94 -11.09
N PRO A 46 5.16 -7.85 -10.40
CA PRO A 46 5.44 -8.65 -9.22
C PRO A 46 4.53 -8.17 -8.07
N LEU A 47 3.27 -8.59 -8.13
CA LEU A 47 2.25 -8.24 -7.17
C LEU A 47 2.49 -9.05 -5.91
N PHE A 48 2.43 -8.38 -4.77
CA PHE A 48 2.41 -9.05 -3.48
C PHE A 48 1.15 -8.65 -2.72
N GLU A 49 0.61 -9.62 -1.97
CA GLU A 49 -0.52 -9.43 -1.08
C GLU A 49 -0.31 -10.28 0.17
N PHE A 50 -0.34 -9.62 1.31
CA PHE A 50 -0.30 -10.24 2.64
C PHE A 50 -1.43 -9.66 3.47
N TRP A 51 -2.16 -10.52 4.18
CA TRP A 51 -3.17 -10.10 5.12
C TRP A 51 -3.36 -11.20 6.16
N GLU A 52 -3.69 -10.78 7.38
CA GLU A 52 -3.99 -11.68 8.48
C GLU A 52 -5.45 -11.49 8.92
N GLU A 53 -6.21 -12.57 8.98
CA GLU A 53 -7.58 -12.55 9.50
C GLU A 53 -7.59 -12.34 11.02
N THR A 54 -6.59 -12.89 11.69
CA THR A 54 -6.44 -12.78 13.14
C THR A 54 -5.58 -11.58 13.52
N PRO A 55 -5.96 -10.78 14.54
CA PRO A 55 -5.14 -9.66 14.96
C PRO A 55 -3.82 -10.13 15.55
N VAL A 56 -2.74 -9.48 15.16
CA VAL A 56 -1.47 -9.57 15.89
C VAL A 56 -1.63 -8.83 17.21
N LYS A 57 -1.19 -9.47 18.29
CA LYS A 57 -1.22 -8.89 19.62
C LYS A 57 0.08 -8.13 19.88
N ASP A 58 -0.06 -6.99 20.53
CA ASP A 58 1.07 -6.20 21.00
C ASP A 58 1.79 -6.93 22.13
N ASP A 59 3.12 -6.90 22.11
CA ASP A 59 3.95 -7.54 23.13
C ASP A 59 3.86 -6.84 24.49
N LYS A 60 3.42 -5.56 24.56
CA LYS A 60 3.58 -4.73 25.76
C LYS A 60 2.31 -4.13 26.36
N ASN A 61 1.53 -3.40 25.58
CA ASN A 61 0.41 -2.54 26.03
C ASN A 61 -0.95 -3.05 25.51
N ASN A 62 -1.05 -4.36 25.27
CA ASN A 62 -2.29 -5.07 24.94
C ASN A 62 -3.04 -4.52 23.71
N GLY A 63 -2.37 -3.85 22.78
CA GLY A 63 -2.94 -3.47 21.48
C GLY A 63 -3.31 -4.67 20.61
N SER A 64 -4.21 -4.47 19.66
CA SER A 64 -4.51 -5.46 18.61
C SER A 64 -4.42 -4.82 17.24
N LEU A 65 -3.66 -5.43 16.34
CA LEU A 65 -3.43 -4.94 14.99
C LEU A 65 -3.98 -5.91 13.97
N TRP A 66 -4.92 -5.44 13.15
CA TRP A 66 -5.24 -6.05 11.87
C TRP A 66 -4.55 -5.25 10.79
N TYR A 67 -4.00 -5.92 9.79
CA TYR A 67 -3.34 -5.24 8.69
C TYR A 67 -3.44 -6.03 7.40
N SER A 68 -3.23 -5.31 6.29
CA SER A 68 -2.94 -5.88 4.99
C SER A 68 -1.88 -5.05 4.29
N PHE A 69 -0.99 -5.74 3.58
CA PHE A 69 0.00 -5.16 2.69
C PHE A 69 -0.31 -5.63 1.27
N ARG A 70 -0.47 -4.68 0.35
CA ARG A 70 -0.68 -4.97 -1.07
C ARG A 70 0.15 -4.04 -1.92
N GLY A 71 0.71 -4.53 -3.01
CA GLY A 71 1.47 -3.65 -3.87
C GLY A 71 2.17 -4.32 -5.03
N ILE A 72 3.13 -3.59 -5.60
CA ILE A 72 4.01 -3.99 -6.69
C ILE A 72 5.43 -3.89 -6.15
N GLU A 73 6.18 -4.99 -6.15
CA GLU A 73 7.54 -5.01 -5.60
C GLU A 73 8.38 -3.85 -6.16
N LYS A 74 9.16 -3.20 -5.27
CA LYS A 74 10.08 -2.09 -5.58
C LYS A 74 9.46 -0.81 -6.16
N ALA A 75 8.14 -0.75 -6.33
CA ALA A 75 7.47 0.43 -6.91
C ALA A 75 6.43 1.03 -5.98
N TYR A 76 5.61 0.18 -5.36
CA TYR A 76 4.44 0.61 -4.61
C TYR A 76 4.06 -0.37 -3.51
N ALA A 77 3.72 0.15 -2.33
CA ALA A 77 3.11 -0.63 -1.26
C ALA A 77 1.99 0.16 -0.59
N ASN A 78 0.88 -0.50 -0.29
CA ASN A 78 -0.19 0.03 0.53
C ASN A 78 -0.31 -0.79 1.81
N LEU A 79 -0.18 -0.11 2.95
CA LEU A 79 -0.45 -0.64 4.28
C LEU A 79 -1.82 -0.16 4.74
N THR A 80 -2.81 -1.05 4.72
CA THR A 80 -4.09 -0.80 5.39
C THR A 80 -4.05 -1.44 6.76
N PHE A 81 -4.38 -0.73 7.82
CA PHE A 81 -4.39 -1.32 9.15
C PHE A 81 -5.46 -0.74 10.06
N ARG A 82 -5.90 -1.57 11.00
CA ARG A 82 -6.73 -1.22 12.14
C ARG A 82 -5.97 -1.53 13.42
N LEU A 83 -5.64 -0.48 14.16
CA LEU A 83 -5.09 -0.58 15.51
C LEU A 83 -6.23 -0.38 16.52
N LEU A 84 -6.50 -1.39 17.35
CA LEU A 84 -7.43 -1.31 18.47
C LEU A 84 -6.65 -1.19 19.79
N ILE A 85 -6.99 -0.17 20.57
CA ILE A 85 -6.41 0.11 21.88
C ILE A 85 -7.26 -0.56 22.95
N ASN A 86 -6.75 -1.65 23.54
CA ASN A 86 -7.49 -2.38 24.58
C ASN A 86 -7.18 -1.89 26.00
N GLU A 87 -6.20 -0.99 26.16
CA GLU A 87 -5.81 -0.44 27.45
C GLU A 87 -5.74 1.09 27.41
N SER A 88 -6.37 1.75 28.40
CA SER A 88 -6.36 3.20 28.50
C SER A 88 -4.96 3.75 28.76
N ASN A 89 -4.63 4.90 28.17
CA ASN A 89 -3.32 5.56 28.22
C ASN A 89 -2.18 4.83 27.47
N ALA A 90 -2.46 3.71 26.79
CA ALA A 90 -1.48 3.06 25.93
C ALA A 90 -1.18 3.93 24.69
N THR A 91 0.09 4.20 24.44
CA THR A 91 0.54 5.07 23.32
C THR A 91 1.74 4.51 22.55
N ASN A 92 2.24 3.34 22.91
CA ASN A 92 3.35 2.69 22.22
C ASN A 92 2.99 1.22 22.01
N PHE A 93 2.99 0.75 20.78
CA PHE A 93 2.58 -0.60 20.44
C PHE A 93 3.65 -1.24 19.58
N ILE A 94 4.00 -2.49 19.90
CA ILE A 94 5.06 -3.25 19.25
C ILE A 94 4.45 -4.56 18.77
N PHE A 95 4.42 -4.74 17.45
CA PHE A 95 3.86 -5.92 16.80
C PHE A 95 4.95 -6.66 16.06
N ARG A 96 5.06 -7.96 16.31
CA ARG A 96 5.93 -8.82 15.51
C ARG A 96 5.21 -9.20 14.21
N LEU A 97 5.79 -8.85 13.07
CA LEU A 97 5.23 -9.17 11.75
C LEU A 97 5.89 -10.43 11.18
N ASP A 98 5.25 -11.04 10.18
CA ASP A 98 5.81 -12.17 9.44
C ASP A 98 7.08 -11.74 8.67
N ASP A 99 8.10 -12.61 8.66
CA ASP A 99 9.40 -12.34 8.03
C ASP A 99 9.26 -12.01 6.53
N LYS A 100 8.27 -12.58 5.84
CA LYS A 100 8.03 -12.30 4.40
C LYS A 100 7.55 -10.87 4.16
N ILE A 101 6.72 -10.34 5.08
CA ILE A 101 6.26 -8.95 5.01
C ILE A 101 7.45 -8.02 5.21
N MET A 102 8.32 -8.37 6.16
CA MET A 102 9.53 -7.59 6.45
C MET A 102 10.50 -7.59 5.27
N GLU A 103 10.68 -8.73 4.60
CA GLU A 103 11.51 -8.83 3.39
C GLU A 103 11.02 -7.86 2.32
N VAL A 104 9.72 -7.87 2.01
CA VAL A 104 9.13 -6.97 1.02
C VAL A 104 9.22 -5.51 1.46
N LEU A 105 8.89 -5.19 2.71
CA LEU A 105 8.93 -3.83 3.23
C LEU A 105 10.34 -3.26 3.28
N SER A 106 11.34 -4.07 3.62
CA SER A 106 12.74 -3.64 3.66
C SER A 106 13.23 -3.05 2.33
N THR A 107 12.67 -3.50 1.19
CA THR A 107 13.01 -2.95 -0.12
C THR A 107 12.55 -1.50 -0.32
N PHE A 108 11.53 -1.06 0.42
CA PHE A 108 11.00 0.31 0.38
C PHE A 108 11.78 1.27 1.29
N PHE A 109 12.57 0.76 2.23
CA PHE A 109 13.35 1.55 3.18
C PHE A 109 14.84 1.39 2.84
N GLN A 110 15.37 2.25 1.96
CA GLN A 110 16.71 2.15 1.35
C GLN A 110 17.91 2.26 2.34
N GLN A 111 17.68 2.55 3.61
CA GLN A 111 18.71 2.49 4.65
C GLN A 111 18.36 1.39 5.65
N PRO A 112 19.34 0.63 6.19
CA PRO A 112 19.08 -0.29 7.28
C PRO A 112 18.37 0.49 8.38
N MET A 113 17.11 0.12 8.66
CA MET A 113 16.22 0.93 9.51
C MET A 113 16.71 1.10 10.96
N SER A 114 17.76 0.36 11.35
CA SER A 114 18.53 0.63 12.57
C SER A 114 19.22 2.00 12.60
N GLU A 115 19.38 2.67 11.45
CA GLU A 115 20.03 3.98 11.33
C GLU A 115 19.06 5.12 10.96
N ILE A 116 17.81 4.80 10.59
CA ILE A 116 16.77 5.81 10.35
C ILE A 116 16.22 6.28 11.70
N GLN A 117 16.89 7.27 12.30
CA GLN A 117 16.41 7.99 13.49
C GLN A 117 15.12 8.83 13.24
N GLN A 118 14.49 8.71 12.08
CA GLN A 118 13.30 9.45 11.70
C GLN A 118 12.10 8.51 11.58
N ALA A 119 11.32 8.41 12.65
CA ALA A 119 10.00 7.80 12.56
C ALA A 119 9.14 8.58 11.55
N MET A 120 8.51 7.87 10.60
CA MET A 120 7.53 8.51 9.72
C MET A 120 6.33 8.95 10.54
N SER A 121 5.89 10.20 10.40
CA SER A 121 4.79 10.76 11.18
C SER A 121 3.57 11.03 10.31
N PHE A 122 2.40 10.63 10.79
CA PHE A 122 1.11 10.81 10.11
C PHE A 122 0.10 11.44 11.08
N VAL A 123 -0.69 12.38 10.60
CA VAL A 123 -1.86 12.85 11.33
C VAL A 123 -2.99 11.86 11.11
N VAL A 124 -3.49 11.27 12.20
CA VAL A 124 -4.51 10.22 12.17
C VAL A 124 -5.70 10.59 13.05
N SER A 125 -6.86 10.02 12.71
CA SER A 125 -8.06 10.11 13.52
C SER A 125 -8.13 8.94 14.49
N LEU A 126 -8.26 9.24 15.78
CA LEU A 126 -8.55 8.30 16.85
C LEU A 126 -10.06 8.31 17.09
N THR A 127 -10.71 7.22 16.74
CA THR A 127 -12.16 7.02 16.89
C THR A 127 -12.45 6.01 17.98
N ASP A 128 -13.67 5.97 18.50
CA ASP A 128 -14.11 4.91 19.38
C ASP A 128 -14.88 3.86 18.56
N THR A 129 -14.71 2.58 18.91
CA THR A 129 -15.36 1.45 18.24
C THR A 129 -16.89 1.51 18.23
N THR A 130 -17.51 2.26 19.15
CA THR A 130 -18.97 2.46 19.17
C THR A 130 -19.45 3.59 18.24
N GLY A 131 -18.52 4.41 17.73
CA GLY A 131 -18.81 5.56 16.87
C GLY A 131 -19.51 6.72 17.57
N LYS A 132 -19.65 6.69 18.90
CA LYS A 132 -20.42 7.69 19.66
C LYS A 132 -19.59 8.89 20.09
N ARG A 133 -18.27 8.74 20.17
CA ARG A 133 -17.36 9.82 20.57
C ARG A 133 -16.92 10.61 19.35
N ILE A 134 -16.71 11.92 19.56
CA ILE A 134 -16.15 12.79 18.53
C ILE A 134 -14.74 12.28 18.19
N PRO A 135 -14.40 12.13 16.90
CA PRO A 135 -13.06 11.75 16.48
C PRO A 135 -12.01 12.74 16.99
N ARG A 136 -10.88 12.22 17.47
CA ARG A 136 -9.79 13.03 18.03
C ARG A 136 -8.56 12.92 17.15
N ILE A 137 -7.86 14.02 16.93
CA ILE A 137 -6.69 14.04 16.03
C ILE A 137 -5.42 13.76 16.83
N TRP A 138 -4.66 12.76 16.37
CA TRP A 138 -3.40 12.32 16.97
C TRP A 138 -2.31 12.22 15.90
N VAL A 139 -1.05 12.21 16.33
CA VAL A 139 0.09 11.93 15.46
C VAL A 139 0.54 10.49 15.70
N LEU A 140 0.50 9.69 14.64
CA LEU A 140 1.05 8.35 14.60
C LEU A 140 2.47 8.40 14.04
N PHE A 141 3.41 7.90 14.81
CA PHE A 141 4.76 7.62 14.37
C PHE A 141 4.88 6.13 14.05
N ILE A 142 5.38 5.82 12.86
CA ILE A 142 5.63 4.46 12.40
C ILE A 142 7.13 4.25 12.32
N GLN A 143 7.59 3.20 13.00
CA GLN A 143 8.95 2.71 12.96
C GLN A 143 8.93 1.21 12.71
N MET A 144 10.00 0.72 12.09
CA MET A 144 10.15 -0.68 11.77
C MET A 144 11.56 -1.10 12.18
N GLU A 145 11.67 -2.09 13.06
CA GLU A 145 12.94 -2.59 13.58
C GLU A 145 13.00 -4.10 13.39
N LYS A 146 13.89 -4.57 12.51
CA LYS A 146 14.11 -6.01 12.22
C LYS A 146 12.82 -6.74 11.84
N ASP A 147 12.13 -7.32 12.83
CA ASP A 147 10.89 -8.09 12.71
C ASP A 147 9.69 -7.42 13.40
N ARG A 148 9.81 -6.14 13.78
CA ARG A 148 8.82 -5.42 14.59
C ARG A 148 8.33 -4.16 13.91
N LEU A 149 7.02 -4.02 13.85
CA LEU A 149 6.34 -2.76 13.60
C LEU A 149 6.08 -2.06 14.94
N ILE A 150 6.60 -0.85 15.07
CA ILE A 150 6.45 -0.01 16.25
C ILE A 150 5.56 1.18 15.88
N LEU A 151 4.43 1.29 16.57
CA LEU A 151 3.46 2.36 16.41
C LEU A 151 3.44 3.22 17.68
N ILE A 152 3.80 4.50 17.55
CA ILE A 152 3.82 5.44 18.69
C ILE A 152 2.80 6.54 18.44
N LEU A 153 1.86 6.69 19.36
CA LEU A 153 0.86 7.75 19.34
C LEU A 153 1.32 8.91 20.21
N LYS A 154 1.34 10.11 19.63
CA LYS A 154 1.49 11.36 20.38
C LYS A 154 0.29 12.24 20.13
N LYS A 155 -0.25 12.78 21.21
CA LYS A 155 -1.22 13.87 21.15
C LYS A 155 -0.54 15.15 20.67
N ASP A 156 -1.33 16.06 20.13
CA ASP A 156 -0.94 17.46 20.09
C ASP A 156 -0.79 18.00 21.53
N GLY A 157 0.29 18.74 21.80
CA GLY A 157 0.71 19.16 23.14
C GLY A 157 -0.26 20.11 23.84
N THR A 158 -1.31 20.57 23.14
CA THR A 158 -2.29 21.55 23.59
C THR A 158 -3.47 20.95 24.38
N THR A 159 -3.64 19.62 24.38
CA THR A 159 -4.80 18.96 25.01
C THR A 159 -4.42 18.01 26.14
N ASN A 160 -5.30 17.85 27.13
CA ASN A 160 -5.19 16.79 28.15
C ASN A 160 -5.77 15.44 27.68
N ASP A 161 -5.89 15.27 26.37
CA ASP A 161 -6.44 14.05 25.77
C ASP A 161 -5.57 12.83 26.06
N ARG A 162 -6.21 11.66 26.18
CA ARG A 162 -5.58 10.37 26.45
C ARG A 162 -6.28 9.29 25.64
N THR A 163 -5.53 8.27 25.24
CA THR A 163 -6.13 7.07 24.68
C THR A 163 -6.98 6.38 25.73
N GLN A 164 -8.09 5.82 25.30
CA GLN A 164 -9.09 5.14 26.11
C GLN A 164 -9.26 3.72 25.56
N GLN A 165 -9.61 2.78 26.44
CA GLN A 165 -10.00 1.45 26.00
C GLN A 165 -11.15 1.54 24.99
N GLY A 166 -11.03 0.79 23.89
CA GLY A 166 -11.99 0.76 22.79
C GLY A 166 -11.76 1.84 21.74
N ASP A 167 -10.72 2.67 21.89
CA ASP A 167 -10.28 3.55 20.82
C ASP A 167 -9.60 2.75 19.70
N GLU A 168 -9.71 3.25 18.48
CA GLU A 168 -9.09 2.67 17.31
C GLU A 168 -8.60 3.70 16.31
N ILE A 169 -7.65 3.26 15.49
CA ILE A 169 -7.22 3.94 14.28
C ILE A 169 -7.45 2.96 13.14
N PHE A 170 -8.24 3.34 12.15
CA PHE A 170 -8.40 2.59 10.91
C PHE A 170 -8.03 3.48 9.73
N THR A 171 -6.92 3.15 9.07
CA THR A 171 -6.38 3.99 8.00
C THR A 171 -5.54 3.18 7.01
N SER A 172 -5.13 3.84 5.93
CA SER A 172 -4.29 3.28 4.89
C SER A 172 -3.15 4.25 4.57
N ILE A 173 -1.94 3.73 4.48
CA ILE A 173 -0.73 4.49 4.13
C ILE A 173 -0.16 3.92 2.85
N GLN A 174 0.01 4.80 1.86
CA GLN A 174 0.60 4.45 0.58
C GLN A 174 2.06 4.89 0.53
N PHE A 175 2.93 3.93 0.27
CA PHE A 175 4.34 4.13 0.01
C PHE A 175 4.55 4.10 -1.50
N HIS A 176 4.99 5.23 -2.04
CA HIS A 176 5.46 5.33 -3.41
C HIS A 176 6.98 5.33 -3.38
N CYS A 177 7.59 4.37 -4.06
CA CYS A 177 9.03 4.33 -4.26
C CYS A 177 9.30 4.42 -5.76
N PRO A 178 9.30 5.63 -6.34
CA PRO A 178 9.74 5.79 -7.71
C PRO A 178 11.19 5.29 -7.82
N PRO A 179 11.62 4.82 -8.99
CA PRO A 179 13.03 4.53 -9.27
C PRO A 179 13.79 5.85 -9.34
N PHE A 180 13.95 6.52 -8.21
CA PHE A 180 14.85 7.64 -8.09
C PHE A 180 16.25 7.06 -8.02
N ASN A 181 17.08 7.37 -9.03
CA ASN A 181 18.53 7.29 -8.87
C ASN A 181 18.91 8.40 -7.90
N PHE A 182 18.91 8.09 -6.60
CA PHE A 182 19.66 8.88 -5.64
C PHE A 182 21.14 8.49 -5.78
N ASP A 183 21.72 8.75 -6.96
CA ASP A 183 23.17 8.84 -7.13
C ASP A 183 23.62 10.06 -6.34
N PHE A 184 23.73 9.89 -5.02
CA PHE A 184 24.53 10.80 -4.22
C PHE A 184 25.95 10.53 -4.65
N ASP A 185 26.43 11.36 -5.57
CA ASP A 185 27.82 11.41 -6.01
C ASP A 185 28.73 11.06 -4.83
N LYS A 186 29.43 9.94 -4.95
CA LYS A 186 30.61 9.64 -4.14
C LYS A 186 31.56 10.82 -4.30
N LYS A 187 31.55 11.75 -3.34
CA LYS A 187 32.61 12.75 -3.13
C LYS A 187 33.32 12.43 -1.83
#